data_AF-A0A258FPC1-F1
#
_entry.id   AF-A0A258FPC1-F1
#
_cell.length_a   1.000
_cell.length_b   1.000
_cell.length_c   1.000
_cell.angle_alpha   90.00
_cell.angle_beta   90.00
_cell.angle_gamma   90.00
#
_symmetry.space_group_name_H-M   'P 1'
#
loop_
_entity.id
_entity.type
_entity.pdbx_description
1 polymer ?
#
loop_
_entity_poly.entity_id
_entity_poly.type
_entity_poly.pdbx_seq_one_letter_code
_entity_poly.pdbx_strand_id
1 'polypeptide(L)'
;MPLSQAHLAVVEKPLPAPAPAPEVVVLKFGSSILKDQSCAPAVASELYGHVRAGRKVVAVVSALGGHTDRLLADARELGLDHENDLLPAYVALGEEKAAALVAIACDRIGLDACALSVRELGIVAEGPVEHAHPVSLHAEALNRALASHQVVVVPGFGAVRPNGRVVLLGRGGSDLTAVFLAAELGLKRARLVKDVDGLYDRDPASASGKPLRFRRANWDDARRHGGALVQHDAIDLGQERSVEIEVAALGRSDCTVVGEQSAPPGPSVPDAPLKVAIAGCGVVGGGLLKRLLADDRFQVVGVLVRDPQKPRDVEAPAELFTADREALLALQPDILLEALSEGGAGHDLIRAALERGVDVASANKQAISRDPQGLADLARAKGARLAYSAAVGGGAPMIETVRAARAAGPVKGFEAILNGTVNFMLSRIQAGADFADALADARVAGFAEEDPSSDLEGRDSAAKVRLLAFEAFGRTPEDEVPCAALSEDFNPSGPVRQIGACFREGEALKASVSLDVGLDDPFFLALNGERNGVKVYGEDGRVWSCGGRGAGRWPTTESVLADLNDIVRARHASLGHH
;
A
#
# COMPACT_ATOMS: atom_id res chain seq x y z
N MET A 1 -28.67 34.70 9.20
CA MET A 1 -29.39 33.46 9.54
C MET A 1 -28.38 32.34 9.44
N PRO A 2 -28.13 31.55 10.51
CA PRO A 2 -27.16 30.47 10.43
C PRO A 2 -27.73 29.38 9.52
N LEU A 3 -26.96 28.98 8.51
CA LEU A 3 -27.28 27.81 7.69
C LEU A 3 -27.31 26.60 8.63
N SER A 4 -28.49 26.03 8.79
CA SER A 4 -28.76 24.96 9.76
C SER A 4 -27.89 23.74 9.48
N GLN A 5 -27.31 23.18 10.54
CA GLN A 5 -26.60 21.89 10.64
C GLN A 5 -27.41 20.65 10.19
N ALA A 6 -28.56 20.83 9.54
CA ALA A 6 -29.62 19.83 9.43
C ALA A 6 -29.65 19.03 8.12
N HIS A 7 -28.88 19.38 7.08
CA HIS A 7 -29.24 18.91 5.74
C HIS A 7 -28.85 17.46 5.38
N LEU A 8 -27.98 16.79 6.14
CA LEU A 8 -27.64 15.36 5.89
C LEU A 8 -27.78 14.45 7.10
N ALA A 9 -28.00 14.99 8.30
CA ALA A 9 -28.32 14.21 9.50
C ALA A 9 -29.67 13.44 9.39
N VAL A 10 -30.49 13.77 8.38
CA VAL A 10 -31.83 13.23 8.17
C VAL A 10 -31.85 12.05 7.19
N VAL A 11 -30.74 11.71 6.53
CA VAL A 11 -30.68 10.52 5.68
C VAL A 11 -30.56 9.29 6.58
N GLU A 12 -31.63 8.49 6.63
CA GLU A 12 -31.66 7.25 7.41
C GLU A 12 -30.51 6.34 6.98
N LYS A 13 -29.47 6.23 7.81
CA LYS A 13 -28.31 5.37 7.54
C LYS A 13 -28.79 3.93 7.58
N PRO A 14 -28.46 3.09 6.59
CA PRO A 14 -28.81 1.68 6.68
C PRO A 14 -28.11 1.09 7.90
N LEU A 15 -28.81 0.26 8.67
CA LEU A 15 -28.21 -0.44 9.79
C LEU A 15 -27.00 -1.23 9.27
N PRO A 16 -25.81 -1.05 9.86
CA PRO A 16 -24.61 -1.68 9.35
C PRO A 16 -24.74 -3.20 9.47
N ALA A 17 -24.81 -3.87 8.33
CA ALA A 17 -24.55 -5.30 8.27
C ALA A 17 -23.03 -5.50 8.36
N PRO A 18 -22.54 -6.51 9.12
CA PRO A 18 -21.12 -6.80 9.17
C PRO A 18 -20.61 -7.12 7.76
N ALA A 19 -19.60 -6.38 7.31
CA ALA A 19 -18.89 -6.72 6.08
C ALA A 19 -18.24 -8.10 6.23
N PRO A 20 -18.07 -8.87 5.14
CA PRO A 20 -17.27 -10.09 5.19
C PRO A 20 -15.87 -9.76 5.74
N ALA A 21 -15.33 -10.65 6.55
CA ALA A 21 -13.97 -10.50 7.08
C ALA A 21 -12.99 -10.31 5.90
N PRO A 22 -12.04 -9.36 5.99
CA PRO A 22 -11.10 -9.12 4.91
C PRO A 22 -10.27 -10.38 4.63
N GLU A 23 -10.00 -10.64 3.36
CA GLU A 23 -9.12 -11.73 2.94
C GLU A 23 -7.73 -11.53 3.57
N VAL A 24 -7.19 -12.59 4.18
CA VAL A 24 -5.83 -12.60 4.71
C VAL A 24 -4.90 -13.23 3.68
N VAL A 25 -3.74 -12.62 3.44
CA VAL A 25 -2.68 -13.19 2.59
C VAL A 25 -1.37 -13.31 3.35
N VAL A 26 -0.58 -14.34 3.03
CA VAL A 26 0.77 -14.54 3.57
C VAL A 26 1.79 -14.27 2.48
N LEU A 27 2.66 -13.30 2.72
CA LEU A 27 3.74 -12.89 1.83
C LEU A 27 5.07 -13.10 2.52
N LYS A 28 6.03 -13.72 1.84
CA LYS A 28 7.38 -13.91 2.36
C LYS A 28 8.37 -13.06 1.60
N PHE A 29 9.26 -12.36 2.31
CA PHE A 29 10.33 -11.56 1.74
C PHE A 29 11.69 -12.14 2.15
N GLY A 30 12.43 -12.66 1.17
CA GLY A 30 13.76 -13.23 1.40
C GLY A 30 14.87 -12.20 1.57
N SER A 31 16.05 -12.65 1.99
CA SER A 31 17.27 -11.82 2.09
C SER A 31 17.74 -11.26 0.74
N SER A 32 17.33 -11.88 -0.39
CA SER A 32 17.57 -11.34 -1.73
C SER A 32 16.73 -10.10 -2.04
N ILE A 33 15.58 -9.94 -1.38
CA ILE A 33 14.77 -8.72 -1.40
C ILE A 33 15.23 -7.75 -0.32
N LEU A 34 15.43 -8.24 0.90
CA LEU A 34 15.90 -7.47 2.06
C LEU A 34 17.42 -7.49 2.16
N LYS A 35 18.11 -6.96 1.14
CA LYS A 35 19.59 -6.93 1.10
C LYS A 35 20.16 -6.09 2.23
N ASP A 36 19.56 -4.92 2.44
CA ASP A 36 19.85 -4.01 3.54
C ASP A 36 18.60 -3.19 3.92
N GLN A 37 18.75 -2.29 4.89
CA GLN A 37 17.64 -1.48 5.41
C GLN A 37 17.00 -0.55 4.37
N SER A 38 17.71 -0.18 3.30
CA SER A 38 17.19 0.65 2.21
C SER A 38 16.16 -0.07 1.34
N CYS A 39 16.07 -1.40 1.44
CA CYS A 39 15.09 -2.22 0.72
C CYS A 39 13.72 -2.24 1.40
N ALA A 40 13.64 -1.97 2.71
CA ALA A 40 12.38 -2.01 3.48
C ALA A 40 11.23 -1.17 2.88
N PRO A 41 11.47 0.04 2.32
CA PRO A 41 10.44 0.80 1.63
C PRO A 41 9.82 0.06 0.43
N ALA A 42 10.57 -0.75 -0.32
CA ALA A 42 10.03 -1.51 -1.45
C ALA A 42 9.12 -2.67 -1.00
N VAL A 43 9.45 -3.28 0.14
CA VAL A 43 8.55 -4.24 0.81
C VAL A 43 7.28 -3.53 1.29
N ALA A 44 7.39 -2.36 1.93
CA ALA A 44 6.23 -1.58 2.34
C ALA A 44 5.32 -1.20 1.16
N SER A 45 5.88 -0.85 0.00
CA SER A 45 5.12 -0.59 -1.24
C SER A 45 4.31 -1.81 -1.69
N GLU A 46 4.90 -3.01 -1.67
CA GLU A 46 4.20 -4.26 -2.00
C GLU A 46 3.05 -4.53 -1.03
N LEU A 47 3.31 -4.40 0.27
CA LEU A 47 2.32 -4.59 1.33
C LEU A 47 1.15 -3.62 1.20
N TYR A 48 1.43 -2.35 0.91
CA TYR A 48 0.41 -1.34 0.67
C TYR A 48 -0.48 -1.69 -0.53
N GLY A 49 0.08 -2.26 -1.59
CA GLY A 49 -0.71 -2.77 -2.73
C GLY A 49 -1.77 -3.81 -2.34
N HIS A 50 -1.46 -4.69 -1.39
CA HIS A 50 -2.43 -5.67 -0.89
C HIS A 50 -3.49 -5.04 0.02
N VAL A 51 -3.09 -4.11 0.90
CA VAL A 51 -4.02 -3.39 1.77
C VAL A 51 -4.99 -2.51 0.98
N ARG A 52 -4.51 -1.86 -0.08
CA ARG A 52 -5.36 -1.13 -1.06
C ARG A 52 -6.42 -2.02 -1.71
N ALA A 53 -6.12 -3.29 -1.92
CA ALA A 53 -7.05 -4.28 -2.45
C ALA A 53 -8.02 -4.84 -1.37
N GLY A 54 -8.03 -4.27 -0.16
CA GLY A 54 -8.92 -4.69 0.93
C GLY A 54 -8.45 -5.93 1.70
N ARG A 55 -7.19 -6.34 1.54
CA ARG A 55 -6.63 -7.53 2.20
C ARG A 55 -5.89 -7.17 3.49
N LYS A 56 -5.87 -8.10 4.44
CA LYS A 56 -4.92 -8.09 5.55
C LYS A 56 -3.69 -8.92 5.19
N VAL A 57 -2.53 -8.53 5.69
CA VAL A 57 -1.26 -9.15 5.29
C VAL A 57 -0.50 -9.67 6.49
N VAL A 58 -0.04 -10.93 6.39
CA VAL A 58 1.02 -11.46 7.24
C VAL A 58 2.31 -11.47 6.42
N ALA A 59 3.26 -10.62 6.78
CA ALA A 59 4.52 -10.44 6.08
C ALA A 59 5.64 -11.19 6.81
N VAL A 60 6.03 -12.35 6.30
CA VAL A 60 7.14 -13.14 6.83
C VAL A 60 8.45 -12.60 6.27
N VAL A 61 9.37 -12.18 7.13
CA VAL A 61 10.64 -11.58 6.69
C VAL A 61 11.84 -12.42 7.10
N SER A 62 12.78 -12.58 6.16
CA SER A 62 14.12 -13.06 6.47
C SER A 62 14.98 -11.94 7.07
N ALA A 63 16.12 -12.32 7.65
CA ALA A 63 17.11 -11.34 8.09
C ALA A 63 17.68 -10.58 6.90
N LEU A 64 18.24 -9.39 7.17
CA LEU A 64 18.95 -8.63 6.15
C LEU A 64 20.10 -9.45 5.55
N GLY A 65 20.42 -9.22 4.28
CA GLY A 65 21.47 -9.92 3.53
C GLY A 65 22.76 -10.15 4.33
N GLY A 66 23.17 -11.42 4.46
CA GLY A 66 24.39 -11.84 5.16
C GLY A 66 24.36 -11.73 6.70
N HIS A 67 23.27 -11.21 7.29
CA HIS A 67 23.23 -10.94 8.73
C HIS A 67 23.10 -12.23 9.55
N THR A 68 22.28 -13.19 9.11
CA THR A 68 22.19 -14.51 9.77
C THR A 68 23.54 -15.21 9.77
N ASP A 69 24.25 -15.22 8.64
CA ASP A 69 25.57 -15.85 8.55
C ASP A 69 26.60 -15.14 9.44
N ARG A 70 26.52 -13.80 9.57
CA ARG A 70 27.35 -13.04 10.53
C ARG A 70 27.07 -13.44 11.97
N LEU A 71 25.81 -13.49 12.40
CA LEU A 71 25.44 -13.89 13.78
C LEU A 71 25.90 -15.33 14.08
N LEU A 72 25.76 -16.24 13.11
CA LEU A 72 26.28 -17.60 13.26
C LEU A 72 27.82 -17.64 13.35
N ALA A 73 28.52 -16.80 12.57
CA ALA A 73 29.98 -16.70 12.62
C ALA A 73 30.46 -16.11 13.96
N ASP A 74 29.89 -14.99 14.40
CA ASP A 74 30.20 -14.33 15.68
C ASP A 74 30.05 -15.30 16.86
N ALA A 75 29.00 -16.12 16.85
CA ALA A 75 28.76 -17.10 17.88
C ALA A 75 29.77 -18.27 17.82
N ARG A 76 30.14 -18.74 16.61
CA ARG A 76 31.12 -19.81 16.43
C ARG A 76 32.54 -19.39 16.84
N GLU A 77 32.92 -18.14 16.64
CA GLU A 77 34.21 -17.61 17.10
C GLU A 77 34.40 -17.71 18.62
N LEU A 78 33.31 -17.75 19.39
CA LEU A 78 33.33 -17.92 20.84
C LEU A 78 33.44 -19.38 21.32
N GLY A 79 33.60 -20.34 20.40
CA GLY A 79 33.84 -21.75 20.74
C GLY A 79 32.56 -22.60 20.85
N LEU A 80 31.58 -22.34 19.98
CA LEU A 80 30.39 -23.21 19.84
C LEU A 80 30.73 -24.49 19.05
N ASP A 81 31.56 -25.35 19.63
CA ASP A 81 31.91 -26.67 19.05
C ASP A 81 30.82 -27.74 19.30
N HIS A 82 29.70 -27.37 19.92
CA HIS A 82 28.57 -28.23 20.25
C HIS A 82 27.23 -27.48 20.12
N GLU A 83 26.12 -28.21 20.03
CA GLU A 83 24.77 -27.62 20.04
C GLU A 83 24.59 -26.72 21.28
N ASN A 84 24.25 -25.45 21.05
CA ASN A 84 24.04 -24.48 22.11
C ASN A 84 22.66 -23.86 22.00
N ASP A 85 21.86 -24.08 23.03
CA ASP A 85 20.48 -23.62 23.08
C ASP A 85 20.30 -22.08 23.15
N LEU A 86 21.37 -21.31 23.36
CA LEU A 86 21.33 -19.85 23.32
C LEU A 86 21.48 -19.31 21.89
N LEU A 87 22.10 -20.10 20.99
CA LEU A 87 22.36 -19.70 19.61
C LEU A 87 21.07 -19.32 18.86
N PRO A 88 19.98 -20.10 18.91
CA PRO A 88 18.74 -19.73 18.21
C PRO A 88 18.18 -18.36 18.58
N ALA A 89 18.17 -18.03 19.88
CA ALA A 89 17.66 -16.75 20.34
C ALA A 89 18.53 -15.58 19.87
N TYR A 90 19.85 -15.77 19.82
CA TYR A 90 20.77 -14.76 19.31
C TYR A 90 20.60 -14.54 17.80
N VAL A 91 20.52 -15.62 17.03
CA VAL A 91 20.35 -15.55 15.57
C VAL A 91 19.00 -14.96 15.16
N ALA A 92 17.93 -15.25 15.93
CA ALA A 92 16.60 -14.70 15.71
C ALA A 92 16.55 -13.16 15.76
N LEU A 93 17.47 -12.50 16.49
CA LEU A 93 17.55 -11.03 16.55
C LEU A 93 17.75 -10.40 15.16
N GLY A 94 18.38 -11.11 14.22
CA GLY A 94 18.56 -10.64 12.85
C GLY A 94 17.24 -10.44 12.11
N GLU A 95 16.25 -11.30 12.35
CA GLU A 95 14.94 -11.23 11.72
C GLU A 95 13.97 -10.34 12.48
N GLU A 96 14.02 -10.33 13.81
CA GLU A 96 13.24 -9.37 14.59
C GLU A 96 13.62 -7.92 14.25
N LYS A 97 14.91 -7.66 14.03
CA LYS A 97 15.39 -6.39 13.48
C LYS A 97 14.79 -6.10 12.11
N ALA A 98 14.78 -7.07 11.19
CA ALA A 98 14.21 -6.90 9.85
C ALA A 98 12.70 -6.62 9.92
N ALA A 99 11.96 -7.35 10.77
CA ALA A 99 10.52 -7.17 10.97
C ALA A 99 10.20 -5.77 11.49
N ALA A 100 10.96 -5.29 12.48
CA ALA A 100 10.83 -3.93 12.99
C ALA A 100 11.10 -2.87 11.91
N LEU A 101 12.17 -3.03 11.12
CA LEU A 101 12.50 -2.09 10.04
C LEU A 101 11.43 -2.03 8.94
N VAL A 102 10.83 -3.17 8.58
CA VAL A 102 9.71 -3.23 7.62
C VAL A 102 8.46 -2.58 8.20
N ALA A 103 8.12 -2.83 9.48
CA ALA A 103 6.99 -2.17 10.13
C ALA A 103 7.20 -0.64 10.23
N ILE A 104 8.41 -0.17 10.52
CA ILE A 104 8.75 1.27 10.48
C ILE A 104 8.61 1.85 9.07
N ALA A 105 9.03 1.09 8.04
CA ALA A 105 8.84 1.51 6.65
C ALA A 105 7.35 1.60 6.26
N CYS A 106 6.50 0.73 6.83
CA CYS A 106 5.04 0.79 6.67
C CYS A 106 4.46 2.03 7.36
N ASP A 107 4.83 2.32 8.62
CA ASP A 107 4.36 3.53 9.33
C ASP A 107 4.75 4.82 8.57
N ARG A 108 5.96 4.86 8.00
CA ARG A 108 6.45 6.01 7.21
C ARG A 108 5.53 6.34 6.03
N ILE A 109 4.93 5.34 5.40
CA ILE A 109 3.97 5.53 4.29
C ILE A 109 2.51 5.62 4.78
N GLY A 110 2.29 5.56 6.09
CA GLY A 110 0.97 5.64 6.71
C GLY A 110 0.18 4.35 6.73
N LEU A 111 0.86 3.21 6.53
CA LEU A 111 0.28 1.88 6.58
C LEU A 111 0.25 1.36 8.02
N ASP A 112 -0.91 0.91 8.49
CA ASP A 112 -1.08 0.41 9.85
C ASP A 112 -0.50 -1.01 9.99
N ALA A 113 0.73 -1.06 10.49
CA ALA A 113 1.51 -2.28 10.64
C ALA A 113 2.04 -2.45 12.06
N CYS A 114 2.10 -3.71 12.52
CA CYS A 114 2.83 -4.09 13.72
C CYS A 114 3.87 -5.16 13.39
N ALA A 115 4.88 -5.31 14.26
CA ALA A 115 5.82 -6.42 14.21
C ALA A 115 5.63 -7.31 15.44
N LEU A 116 5.71 -8.63 15.26
CA LEU A 116 5.77 -9.60 16.36
C LEU A 116 7.17 -10.17 16.46
N SER A 117 7.64 -10.41 17.68
CA SER A 117 8.83 -11.23 17.95
C SER A 117 8.58 -12.72 17.67
N VAL A 118 9.63 -13.53 17.66
CA VAL A 118 9.50 -15.00 17.54
C VAL A 118 8.62 -15.57 18.65
N ARG A 119 8.75 -15.03 19.86
CA ARG A 119 8.01 -15.48 21.04
C ARG A 119 6.54 -15.09 20.99
N GLU A 120 6.24 -13.88 20.53
CA GLU A 120 4.86 -13.41 20.38
C GLU A 120 4.15 -14.13 19.23
N LEU A 121 4.85 -14.41 18.11
CA LEU A 121 4.27 -15.16 17.00
C LEU A 121 3.78 -16.54 17.43
N GLY A 122 4.53 -17.22 18.29
CA GLY A 122 4.07 -18.43 18.97
C GLY A 122 4.01 -19.69 18.10
N ILE A 123 4.81 -19.79 17.03
CA ILE A 123 5.01 -21.06 16.32
C ILE A 123 5.73 -22.03 17.25
N VAL A 124 5.12 -23.18 17.53
CA VAL A 124 5.71 -24.24 18.33
C VAL A 124 6.42 -25.23 17.40
N ALA A 125 7.66 -25.59 17.72
CA ALA A 125 8.45 -26.52 16.92
C ALA A 125 9.19 -27.58 17.75
N GLU A 126 9.41 -28.74 17.13
CA GLU A 126 10.09 -29.90 17.70
C GLU A 126 11.29 -30.34 16.86
N GLY A 127 12.18 -31.18 17.41
CA GLY A 127 13.41 -31.60 16.73
C GLY A 127 14.66 -30.84 17.18
N PRO A 128 15.78 -30.90 16.42
CA PRO A 128 17.06 -30.25 16.73
C PRO A 128 16.95 -28.73 16.88
N VAL A 129 17.84 -28.12 17.68
CA VAL A 129 17.75 -26.67 18.01
C VAL A 129 17.98 -25.73 16.82
N GLU A 130 18.73 -26.17 15.82
CA GLU A 130 19.04 -25.39 14.61
C GLU A 130 18.19 -25.79 13.38
N HIS A 131 17.42 -26.87 13.48
CA HIS A 131 16.64 -27.45 12.38
C HIS A 131 15.36 -28.12 12.92
N ALA A 132 14.54 -27.34 13.64
CA ALA A 132 13.27 -27.79 14.18
C ALA A 132 12.16 -27.75 13.12
N HIS A 133 11.12 -28.57 13.29
CA HIS A 133 9.94 -28.60 12.44
C HIS A 133 8.74 -28.00 13.19
N PRO A 134 7.97 -27.08 12.56
CA PRO A 134 6.81 -26.47 13.20
C PRO A 134 5.68 -27.50 13.32
N VAL A 135 5.04 -27.55 14.50
CA VAL A 135 4.00 -28.54 14.82
C VAL A 135 2.66 -27.91 15.17
N SER A 136 2.64 -26.71 15.75
CA SER A 136 1.41 -25.99 16.09
C SER A 136 1.64 -24.47 16.21
N LEU A 137 0.54 -23.70 16.28
CA LEU A 137 0.58 -22.25 16.42
C LEU A 137 -0.26 -21.79 17.63
N HIS A 138 0.38 -21.07 18.56
CA HIS A 138 -0.33 -20.31 19.59
C HIS A 138 -0.85 -18.98 19.01
N ALA A 139 -1.93 -19.05 18.24
CA ALA A 139 -2.38 -17.97 17.36
C ALA A 139 -2.96 -16.72 18.05
N GLU A 140 -3.03 -16.67 19.39
CA GLU A 140 -3.72 -15.58 20.11
C GLU A 140 -3.15 -14.19 19.79
N ALA A 141 -1.82 -14.04 19.81
CA ALA A 141 -1.17 -12.77 19.51
C ALA A 141 -1.32 -12.39 18.03
N LEU A 142 -1.16 -13.36 17.11
CA LEU A 142 -1.35 -13.14 15.69
C LEU A 142 -2.80 -12.73 15.37
N ASN A 143 -3.80 -13.39 15.98
CA ASN A 143 -5.20 -13.07 15.78
C ASN A 143 -5.56 -11.68 16.34
N ARG A 144 -5.03 -11.31 17.51
CA ARG A 144 -5.19 -9.95 18.06
C ARG A 144 -4.54 -8.91 17.14
N ALA A 145 -3.34 -9.18 16.65
CA ALA A 145 -2.63 -8.29 15.73
C ALA A 145 -3.39 -8.13 14.41
N LEU A 146 -3.86 -9.24 13.82
CA LEU A 146 -4.69 -9.24 12.62
C LEU A 146 -6.07 -8.61 12.85
N ALA A 147 -6.61 -8.57 14.07
CA ALA A 147 -7.85 -7.84 14.34
C ALA A 147 -7.62 -6.32 14.30
N SER A 148 -6.51 -5.86 14.90
CA SER A 148 -6.23 -4.43 15.12
C SER A 148 -5.47 -3.73 14.00
N HIS A 149 -4.68 -4.47 13.21
CA HIS A 149 -3.78 -3.91 12.20
C HIS A 149 -4.10 -4.40 10.78
N GLN A 150 -3.61 -3.67 9.78
CA GLN A 150 -3.73 -4.05 8.37
C GLN A 150 -2.60 -5.02 7.96
N VAL A 151 -1.42 -4.86 8.57
CA VAL A 151 -0.23 -5.67 8.30
C VAL A 151 0.37 -6.18 9.61
N VAL A 152 0.71 -7.46 9.65
CA VAL A 152 1.49 -8.08 10.73
C VAL A 152 2.79 -8.59 10.15
N VAL A 153 3.91 -7.99 10.54
CA VAL A 153 5.25 -8.39 10.11
C VAL A 153 5.82 -9.37 11.13
N VAL A 154 6.32 -10.51 10.67
CA VAL A 154 6.76 -11.61 11.54
C VAL A 154 8.12 -12.17 11.09
N PRO A 155 9.00 -12.58 12.03
CA PRO A 155 10.22 -13.30 11.70
C PRO A 155 9.88 -14.68 11.12
N GLY A 156 10.75 -15.19 10.24
CA GLY A 156 10.53 -16.42 9.48
C GLY A 156 11.36 -17.63 9.92
N PHE A 157 12.45 -17.47 10.65
CA PHE A 157 13.45 -18.50 10.90
C PHE A 157 13.38 -19.06 12.32
N GLY A 158 12.82 -18.32 13.26
CA GLY A 158 12.69 -18.74 14.66
C GLY A 158 11.31 -19.33 14.98
N ALA A 159 11.31 -20.29 15.91
CA ALA A 159 10.11 -20.82 16.57
C ALA A 159 10.39 -21.02 18.06
N VAL A 160 9.37 -21.42 18.83
CA VAL A 160 9.49 -21.73 20.26
C VAL A 160 9.27 -23.22 20.54
N ARG A 161 9.92 -23.75 21.56
CA ARG A 161 9.57 -25.04 22.15
C ARG A 161 8.40 -24.88 23.14
N PRO A 162 7.75 -25.98 23.58
CA PRO A 162 6.74 -25.93 24.63
C PRO A 162 7.22 -25.30 25.95
N ASN A 163 8.53 -25.37 26.24
CA ASN A 163 9.14 -24.71 27.40
C ASN A 163 9.50 -23.22 27.17
N GLY A 164 9.14 -22.66 26.01
CA GLY A 164 9.38 -21.27 25.64
C GLY A 164 10.80 -20.98 25.13
N ARG A 165 11.71 -21.95 24.96
CA ARG A 165 13.03 -21.69 24.38
C ARG A 165 12.93 -21.50 22.86
N VAL A 166 13.73 -20.59 22.32
CA VAL A 166 13.77 -20.36 20.86
C VAL A 166 14.57 -21.47 20.18
N VAL A 167 14.11 -21.89 19.01
CA VAL A 167 14.76 -22.82 18.08
C VAL A 167 14.73 -22.24 16.68
N LEU A 168 15.57 -22.74 15.78
CA LEU A 168 15.60 -22.35 14.37
C LEU A 168 14.96 -23.41 13.49
N LEU A 169 14.33 -22.99 12.40
CA LEU A 169 13.57 -23.83 11.47
C LEU A 169 14.41 -24.32 10.27
N GLY A 170 15.73 -24.35 10.41
CA GLY A 170 16.64 -24.73 9.34
C GLY A 170 16.85 -23.65 8.27
N ARG A 171 17.91 -23.81 7.47
CA ARG A 171 18.27 -22.85 6.42
C ARG A 171 17.10 -22.69 5.44
N GLY A 172 16.70 -21.43 5.22
CA GLY A 172 15.54 -21.11 4.41
C GLY A 172 14.22 -21.02 5.20
N GLY A 173 14.24 -21.27 6.52
CA GLY A 173 13.07 -21.46 7.40
C GLY A 173 11.95 -20.45 7.24
N SER A 174 12.24 -19.23 6.80
CA SER A 174 11.23 -18.24 6.41
C SER A 174 10.23 -18.70 5.33
N ASP A 175 10.65 -19.53 4.37
CA ASP A 175 9.75 -20.13 3.39
C ASP A 175 8.82 -21.14 4.08
N LEU A 176 9.37 -21.98 4.96
CA LEU A 176 8.62 -22.95 5.77
C LEU A 176 7.60 -22.24 6.69
N THR A 177 7.99 -21.17 7.35
CA THR A 177 7.09 -20.35 8.18
C THR A 177 5.94 -19.76 7.38
N ALA A 178 6.19 -19.27 6.16
CA ALA A 178 5.13 -18.72 5.33
C ALA A 178 4.08 -19.77 4.93
N VAL A 179 4.54 -20.97 4.55
CA VAL A 179 3.64 -22.09 4.21
C VAL A 179 2.90 -22.58 5.45
N PHE A 180 3.59 -22.69 6.59
CA PHE A 180 2.99 -23.09 7.86
C PHE A 180 1.90 -22.11 8.32
N LEU A 181 2.18 -20.80 8.33
CA LEU A 181 1.20 -19.79 8.69
C LEU A 181 0.01 -19.78 7.74
N ALA A 182 0.23 -19.96 6.44
CA ALA A 182 -0.87 -20.08 5.49
C ALA A 182 -1.75 -21.30 5.81
N ALA A 183 -1.17 -22.46 6.14
CA ALA A 183 -1.92 -23.64 6.54
C ALA A 183 -2.72 -23.43 7.84
N GLU A 184 -2.12 -22.84 8.88
CA GLU A 184 -2.77 -22.60 10.17
C GLU A 184 -3.87 -21.53 10.10
N LEU A 185 -3.75 -20.57 9.18
CA LEU A 185 -4.77 -19.57 8.89
C LEU A 185 -5.86 -20.10 7.91
N GLY A 186 -5.79 -21.36 7.48
CA GLY A 186 -6.75 -21.97 6.55
C GLY A 186 -6.67 -21.44 5.12
N LEU A 187 -5.56 -20.79 4.75
CA LEU A 187 -5.32 -20.26 3.41
C LEU A 187 -4.90 -21.38 2.47
N LYS A 188 -5.22 -21.22 1.19
CA LYS A 188 -4.84 -22.19 0.15
C LYS A 188 -3.48 -21.92 -0.48
N ARG A 189 -2.89 -20.76 -0.19
CA ARG A 189 -1.71 -20.26 -0.89
C ARG A 189 -0.82 -19.43 0.03
N ALA A 190 0.49 -19.57 -0.16
CA ALA A 190 1.50 -18.65 0.36
C ALA A 190 2.32 -18.08 -0.80
N ARG A 191 2.64 -16.78 -0.78
CA ARG A 191 3.44 -16.14 -1.83
C ARG A 191 4.84 -15.86 -1.33
N LEU A 192 5.84 -16.47 -1.97
CA LEU A 192 7.25 -16.24 -1.74
C LEU A 192 7.76 -15.20 -2.73
N VAL A 193 8.00 -13.99 -2.22
CA VAL A 193 8.59 -12.89 -2.98
C VAL A 193 10.10 -13.05 -2.99
N LYS A 194 10.64 -13.19 -4.20
CA LYS A 194 12.05 -13.46 -4.49
C LYS A 194 12.56 -12.42 -5.49
N ASP A 195 13.86 -12.41 -5.73
CA ASP A 195 14.53 -11.58 -6.74
C ASP A 195 14.40 -12.15 -8.16
N VAL A 196 13.83 -13.34 -8.29
CA VAL A 196 13.41 -13.95 -9.56
C VAL A 196 11.89 -14.01 -9.64
N ASP A 197 11.38 -13.96 -10.86
CA ASP A 197 9.94 -13.91 -11.20
C ASP A 197 9.26 -15.29 -11.22
N GLY A 198 9.98 -16.36 -10.94
CA GLY A 198 9.44 -17.72 -10.87
C GLY A 198 10.50 -18.80 -10.77
N LEU A 199 10.03 -20.05 -10.86
CA LEU A 199 10.87 -21.24 -10.99
C LEU A 199 11.27 -21.46 -12.44
N TYR A 200 12.51 -21.85 -12.66
CA TYR A 200 13.09 -22.09 -13.97
C TYR A 200 13.58 -23.54 -14.11
N ASP A 201 13.68 -24.03 -15.34
CA ASP A 201 14.26 -25.35 -15.65
C ASP A 201 15.74 -25.46 -15.26
N ARG A 202 16.43 -24.32 -15.15
CA ARG A 202 17.82 -24.14 -14.72
C ARG A 202 17.99 -22.78 -14.06
N ASP A 203 19.13 -22.56 -13.41
CA ASP A 203 19.46 -21.26 -12.82
C ASP A 203 19.50 -20.15 -13.89
N PRO A 204 18.65 -19.11 -13.78
CA PRO A 204 18.63 -18.00 -14.73
C PRO A 204 19.88 -17.11 -14.67
N ALA A 205 20.67 -17.18 -13.59
CA ALA A 205 21.96 -16.52 -13.49
C ALA A 205 23.10 -17.28 -14.20
N SER A 206 22.85 -18.52 -14.65
CA SER A 206 23.85 -19.32 -15.35
C SER A 206 24.08 -18.84 -16.79
N ALA A 207 25.32 -18.88 -17.27
CA ALA A 207 25.69 -18.43 -18.63
C ALA A 207 25.22 -19.40 -19.76
N SER A 208 24.36 -20.37 -19.47
CA SER A 208 24.05 -21.50 -20.36
C SER A 208 22.65 -21.45 -20.96
N GLY A 209 22.52 -20.81 -22.13
CA GLY A 209 21.27 -20.72 -22.89
C GLY A 209 20.22 -19.82 -22.22
N LYS A 210 19.03 -19.73 -22.82
CA LYS A 210 17.90 -18.99 -22.24
C LYS A 210 17.11 -19.93 -21.32
N PRO A 211 17.01 -19.65 -20.02
CA PRO A 211 16.24 -20.48 -19.08
C PRO A 211 14.74 -20.41 -19.41
N LEU A 212 14.02 -21.51 -19.20
CA LEU A 212 12.57 -21.59 -19.41
C LEU A 212 11.86 -21.53 -18.06
N ARG A 213 10.83 -20.68 -17.94
CA ARG A 213 10.08 -20.46 -16.71
C ARG A 213 8.86 -21.37 -16.63
N PHE A 214 8.67 -21.99 -15.48
CA PHE A 214 7.41 -22.68 -15.16
C PHE A 214 6.32 -21.65 -14.85
N ARG A 215 5.15 -21.78 -15.48
CA ARG A 215 3.94 -21.09 -14.99
C ARG A 215 3.27 -21.88 -13.86
N ARG A 216 3.29 -23.21 -14.00
CA ARG A 216 2.90 -24.17 -12.97
C ARG A 216 3.96 -25.26 -12.89
N ALA A 217 4.37 -25.62 -11.69
CA ALA A 217 5.27 -26.73 -11.43
C ALA A 217 4.60 -27.66 -10.42
N ASN A 218 4.71 -28.98 -10.61
CA ASN A 218 4.26 -29.88 -9.57
C ASN A 218 5.29 -29.95 -8.42
N TRP A 219 4.93 -30.61 -7.32
CA TRP A 219 5.82 -30.77 -6.16
C TRP A 219 7.18 -31.39 -6.52
N ASP A 220 7.21 -32.38 -7.41
CA ASP A 220 8.45 -33.07 -7.81
C ASP A 220 9.36 -32.19 -8.67
N ASP A 221 8.77 -31.43 -9.60
CA ASP A 221 9.49 -30.44 -10.41
C ASP A 221 10.07 -29.35 -9.51
N ALA A 222 9.32 -28.89 -8.50
CA ALA A 222 9.78 -27.92 -7.53
C ALA A 222 10.93 -28.46 -6.66
N ARG A 223 10.89 -29.73 -6.21
CA ARG A 223 12.03 -30.35 -5.50
C ARG A 223 13.26 -30.47 -6.39
N ARG A 224 13.07 -30.83 -7.67
CA ARG A 224 14.17 -31.05 -8.61
C ARG A 224 14.85 -29.74 -9.04
N HIS A 225 14.06 -28.71 -9.32
CA HIS A 225 14.54 -27.47 -9.93
C HIS A 225 14.59 -26.28 -8.95
N GLY A 226 13.89 -26.37 -7.82
CA GLY A 226 13.68 -25.25 -6.89
C GLY A 226 14.56 -25.27 -5.65
N GLY A 227 15.39 -26.29 -5.42
CA GLY A 227 16.03 -26.54 -4.12
C GLY A 227 16.94 -25.44 -3.54
N ALA A 228 17.35 -24.45 -4.35
CA ALA A 228 18.01 -23.23 -3.88
C ALA A 228 17.06 -22.03 -3.70
N LEU A 229 15.93 -22.04 -4.40
CA LEU A 229 14.96 -20.95 -4.47
C LEU A 229 13.84 -21.09 -3.43
N VAL A 230 13.38 -22.31 -3.19
CA VAL A 230 12.35 -22.68 -2.20
C VAL A 230 12.86 -23.82 -1.34
N GLN A 231 12.82 -23.67 -0.03
CA GLN A 231 13.23 -24.72 0.92
C GLN A 231 12.41 -26.01 0.71
N HIS A 232 13.07 -27.17 0.72
CA HIS A 232 12.39 -28.47 0.55
C HIS A 232 11.34 -28.73 1.61
N ASP A 233 11.60 -28.45 2.90
CA ASP A 233 10.61 -28.65 3.95
C ASP A 233 9.34 -27.80 3.74
N ALA A 234 9.48 -26.63 3.11
CA ALA A 234 8.33 -25.80 2.75
C ALA A 234 7.50 -26.43 1.63
N ILE A 235 8.16 -27.04 0.63
CA ILE A 235 7.51 -27.79 -0.45
C ILE A 235 6.79 -29.02 0.13
N ASP A 236 7.45 -29.76 1.01
CA ASP A 236 6.91 -30.96 1.65
C ASP A 236 5.68 -30.62 2.50
N LEU A 237 5.77 -29.56 3.33
CA LEU A 237 4.64 -29.08 4.12
C LEU A 237 3.50 -28.56 3.23
N GLY A 238 3.83 -27.85 2.15
CA GLY A 238 2.84 -27.34 1.18
C GLY A 238 2.06 -28.49 0.54
N GLN A 239 2.74 -29.57 0.16
CA GLN A 239 2.11 -30.78 -0.35
C GLN A 239 1.23 -31.46 0.72
N GLU A 240 1.77 -31.69 1.92
CA GLU A 240 1.07 -32.36 3.02
C GLU A 240 -0.21 -31.61 3.42
N ARG A 241 -0.14 -30.28 3.51
CA ARG A 241 -1.23 -29.42 3.97
C ARG A 241 -2.09 -28.85 2.83
N SER A 242 -1.79 -29.21 1.57
CA SER A 242 -2.48 -28.72 0.38
C SER A 242 -2.50 -27.18 0.28
N VAL A 243 -1.34 -26.55 0.49
CA VAL A 243 -1.10 -25.11 0.35
C VAL A 243 -0.18 -24.88 -0.84
N GLU A 244 -0.70 -24.32 -1.94
CA GLU A 244 0.14 -23.99 -3.10
C GLU A 244 1.16 -22.88 -2.75
N ILE A 245 2.32 -22.94 -3.38
CA ILE A 245 3.39 -21.95 -3.19
C ILE A 245 3.51 -21.10 -4.46
N GLU A 246 3.25 -19.81 -4.35
CA GLU A 246 3.48 -18.86 -5.44
C GLU A 246 4.89 -18.30 -5.33
N VAL A 247 5.71 -18.42 -6.39
CA VAL A 247 7.05 -17.80 -6.46
C VAL A 247 6.98 -16.63 -7.44
N ALA A 248 7.25 -15.42 -6.95
CA ALA A 248 7.11 -14.20 -7.73
C ALA A 248 8.19 -13.16 -7.40
N ALA A 249 8.44 -12.25 -8.34
CA ALA A 249 9.27 -11.08 -8.09
C ALA A 249 8.48 -9.94 -7.45
N LEU A 250 9.18 -9.03 -6.77
CA LEU A 250 8.57 -7.84 -6.17
C LEU A 250 7.82 -7.00 -7.22
N GLY A 251 6.58 -6.59 -6.92
CA GLY A 251 5.75 -5.80 -7.83
C GLY A 251 5.24 -6.54 -9.07
N ARG A 252 5.45 -7.86 -9.18
CA ARG A 252 4.91 -8.71 -10.25
C ARG A 252 3.61 -9.36 -9.83
N SER A 253 2.62 -9.40 -10.72
CA SER A 253 1.39 -10.20 -10.54
C SER A 253 1.58 -11.63 -11.02
N ASP A 254 2.36 -11.84 -12.08
CA ASP A 254 2.69 -13.15 -12.60
C ASP A 254 3.66 -13.88 -11.66
N CYS A 255 3.57 -15.21 -11.64
CA CYS A 255 4.33 -16.07 -10.75
C CYS A 255 4.42 -17.49 -11.34
N THR A 256 5.27 -18.31 -10.73
CA THR A 256 5.11 -19.77 -10.78
C THR A 256 4.21 -20.21 -9.64
N VAL A 257 3.20 -21.02 -9.94
CA VAL A 257 2.44 -21.74 -8.90
C VAL A 257 2.99 -23.16 -8.75
N VAL A 258 3.48 -23.49 -7.56
CA VAL A 258 3.88 -24.85 -7.18
C VAL A 258 2.70 -25.55 -6.51
N GLY A 259 2.27 -26.70 -7.04
CA GLY A 259 1.11 -27.43 -6.54
C GLY A 259 1.01 -28.86 -7.09
N GLU A 260 -0.20 -29.37 -7.25
CA GLU A 260 -0.44 -30.72 -7.81
C GLU A 260 -0.19 -30.79 -9.33
N GLN A 261 -0.38 -29.67 -10.03
CA GLN A 261 -0.35 -29.61 -11.48
C GLN A 261 0.98 -29.03 -11.98
N SER A 262 1.51 -29.62 -13.04
CA SER A 262 2.67 -29.09 -13.78
C SER A 262 2.26 -28.65 -15.18
N ALA A 263 2.99 -27.69 -15.74
CA ALA A 263 2.92 -27.31 -17.14
C ALA A 263 4.36 -27.21 -17.69
N PRO A 264 4.60 -27.57 -18.97
CA PRO A 264 5.92 -27.42 -19.57
C PRO A 264 6.45 -25.98 -19.41
N PRO A 265 7.73 -25.79 -19.06
CA PRO A 265 8.29 -24.47 -18.91
C PRO A 265 8.37 -23.78 -20.28
N GLY A 266 8.06 -22.49 -20.30
CA GLY A 266 8.04 -21.66 -21.50
C GLY A 266 9.10 -20.57 -21.47
N PRO A 267 9.35 -19.87 -22.58
CA PRO A 267 10.27 -18.73 -22.58
C PRO A 267 9.77 -17.67 -21.58
N SER A 268 10.68 -17.15 -20.73
CA SER A 268 10.44 -15.87 -20.07
C SER A 268 10.91 -14.75 -20.99
N VAL A 269 10.11 -13.69 -21.09
CA VAL A 269 10.51 -12.46 -21.77
C VAL A 269 10.71 -11.44 -20.65
N PRO A 270 11.96 -11.03 -20.36
CA PRO A 270 12.20 -9.89 -19.47
C PRO A 270 11.46 -8.68 -20.05
N ASP A 271 10.62 -8.04 -19.26
CA ASP A 271 9.95 -6.82 -19.74
C ASP A 271 10.98 -5.72 -19.90
N ALA A 272 10.92 -5.05 -21.05
CA ALA A 272 11.67 -3.81 -21.23
C ALA A 272 11.22 -2.78 -20.17
N PRO A 273 12.15 -2.01 -19.59
CA PRO A 273 11.79 -0.97 -18.63
C PRO A 273 10.76 0.00 -19.24
N LEU A 274 9.71 0.30 -18.49
CA LEU A 274 8.68 1.23 -18.94
C LEU A 274 9.19 2.67 -18.83
N LYS A 275 8.96 3.47 -19.88
CA LYS A 275 9.36 4.88 -19.88
C LYS A 275 8.39 5.69 -19.03
N VAL A 276 8.91 6.34 -17.99
CA VAL A 276 8.13 7.17 -17.07
C VAL A 276 8.55 8.62 -17.18
N ALA A 277 7.59 9.51 -17.42
CA ALA A 277 7.76 10.95 -17.26
C ALA A 277 7.15 11.38 -15.91
N ILE A 278 7.77 12.37 -15.28
CA ILE A 278 7.26 12.96 -14.03
C ILE A 278 6.96 14.44 -14.28
N ALA A 279 5.83 14.94 -13.82
CA ALA A 279 5.51 16.37 -13.84
C ALA A 279 5.38 16.90 -12.41
N GLY A 280 6.23 17.85 -12.06
CA GLY A 280 6.42 18.31 -10.69
C GLY A 280 7.49 17.50 -9.98
N CYS A 281 8.37 18.20 -9.27
CA CYS A 281 9.44 17.59 -8.48
C CYS A 281 9.66 18.40 -7.18
N GLY A 282 8.53 18.73 -6.54
CA GLY A 282 8.50 19.19 -5.15
C GLY A 282 8.54 18.01 -4.18
N VAL A 283 7.79 18.10 -3.10
CA VAL A 283 7.76 17.08 -2.04
C VAL A 283 7.41 15.69 -2.60
N VAL A 284 6.24 15.55 -3.23
CA VAL A 284 5.76 14.27 -3.81
C VAL A 284 6.58 13.87 -5.02
N GLY A 285 6.71 14.75 -6.02
CA GLY A 285 7.44 14.44 -7.25
C GLY A 285 8.92 14.07 -7.04
N GLY A 286 9.60 14.67 -6.06
CA GLY A 286 10.95 14.25 -5.67
C GLY A 286 10.96 12.86 -5.02
N GLY A 287 9.94 12.54 -4.21
CA GLY A 287 9.74 11.19 -3.69
C GLY A 287 9.59 10.15 -4.80
N LEU A 288 8.80 10.46 -5.83
CA LEU A 288 8.64 9.61 -7.02
C LEU A 288 9.96 9.41 -7.76
N LEU A 289 10.66 10.51 -8.07
CA LEU A 289 11.95 10.47 -8.76
C LEU A 289 12.97 9.60 -8.00
N LYS A 290 13.08 9.78 -6.68
CA LYS A 290 13.99 8.99 -5.85
C LYS A 290 13.69 7.49 -5.89
N ARG A 291 12.41 7.11 -5.92
CA ARG A 291 12.00 5.71 -5.93
C ARG A 291 12.19 5.07 -7.31
N LEU A 292 11.87 5.80 -8.37
CA LEU A 292 11.98 5.30 -9.74
C LEU A 292 13.42 5.17 -10.22
N LEU A 293 14.32 6.08 -9.81
CA LEU A 293 15.75 5.97 -10.16
C LEU A 293 16.44 4.74 -9.56
N ALA A 294 15.84 4.13 -8.53
CA ALA A 294 16.34 2.92 -7.88
C ALA A 294 15.60 1.64 -8.32
N ASP A 295 14.71 1.73 -9.31
CA ASP A 295 13.85 0.62 -9.75
C ASP A 295 14.04 0.35 -11.24
N ASP A 296 14.78 -0.72 -11.54
CA ASP A 296 15.15 -1.11 -12.91
C ASP A 296 13.95 -1.46 -13.82
N ARG A 297 12.74 -1.58 -13.25
CA ARG A 297 11.50 -1.75 -14.04
C ARG A 297 11.11 -0.48 -14.80
N PHE A 298 11.68 0.67 -14.43
CA PHE A 298 11.30 1.97 -14.97
C PHE A 298 12.51 2.73 -15.49
N GLN A 299 12.34 3.36 -16.66
CA GLN A 299 13.27 4.35 -17.18
C GLN A 299 12.66 5.73 -17.02
N VAL A 300 13.20 6.56 -16.12
CA VAL A 300 12.80 7.97 -16.04
C VAL A 300 13.33 8.71 -17.26
N VAL A 301 12.44 9.18 -18.15
CA VAL A 301 12.82 9.84 -19.40
C VAL A 301 12.87 11.36 -19.29
N GLY A 302 12.10 11.94 -18.36
CA GLY A 302 12.08 13.38 -18.16
C GLY A 302 11.25 13.82 -16.96
N VAL A 303 11.56 15.01 -16.45
CA VAL A 303 10.95 15.63 -15.27
C VAL A 303 10.57 17.08 -15.58
N LEU A 304 9.27 17.35 -15.71
CA LEU A 304 8.74 18.69 -15.99
C LEU A 304 8.68 19.55 -14.73
N VAL A 305 9.32 20.71 -14.76
CA VAL A 305 9.49 21.63 -13.62
C VAL A 305 9.51 23.06 -14.10
N ARG A 306 9.20 24.04 -13.23
CA ARG A 306 9.27 25.46 -13.61
C ARG A 306 10.70 25.94 -13.87
N ASP A 307 11.65 25.47 -13.07
CA ASP A 307 13.07 25.81 -13.17
C ASP A 307 13.90 24.52 -13.16
N PRO A 308 14.48 24.13 -14.30
CA PRO A 308 15.37 22.97 -14.43
C PRO A 308 16.70 23.11 -13.69
N GLN A 309 17.15 24.34 -13.41
CA GLN A 309 18.43 24.61 -12.75
C GLN A 309 18.29 24.71 -11.23
N LYS A 310 17.05 24.79 -10.72
CA LYS A 310 16.78 24.85 -9.28
C LYS A 310 17.33 23.59 -8.57
N PRO A 311 18.20 23.73 -7.55
CA PRO A 311 18.67 22.61 -6.75
C PRO A 311 17.52 21.81 -6.13
N ARG A 312 17.69 20.48 -6.06
CA ARG A 312 16.72 19.55 -5.51
C ARG A 312 17.34 18.71 -4.40
N ASP A 313 16.49 18.17 -3.55
CA ASP A 313 16.86 17.26 -2.46
C ASP A 313 16.99 15.79 -2.92
N VAL A 314 16.93 15.56 -4.24
CA VAL A 314 17.06 14.26 -4.88
C VAL A 314 18.10 14.40 -5.98
N GLU A 315 19.15 13.58 -5.90
CA GLU A 315 20.17 13.50 -6.93
C GLU A 315 19.60 12.83 -8.18
N ALA A 316 19.69 13.54 -9.31
CA ALA A 316 19.25 13.06 -10.61
C ALA A 316 20.06 13.77 -11.72
N PRO A 317 20.26 13.13 -12.88
CA PRO A 317 20.92 13.78 -14.02
C PRO A 317 20.20 15.07 -14.43
N ALA A 318 20.95 16.15 -14.65
CA ALA A 318 20.40 17.48 -14.92
C ALA A 318 19.60 17.51 -16.25
N GLU A 319 20.01 16.68 -17.21
CA GLU A 319 19.38 16.50 -18.52
C GLU A 319 17.97 15.94 -18.47
N LEU A 320 17.54 15.33 -17.34
CA LEU A 320 16.17 14.89 -17.18
C LEU A 320 15.20 16.06 -17.01
N PHE A 321 15.67 17.22 -16.51
CA PHE A 321 14.78 18.31 -16.14
C PHE A 321 14.47 19.22 -17.33
N THR A 322 13.19 19.52 -17.53
CA THR A 322 12.71 20.43 -18.57
C THR A 322 11.63 21.36 -18.03
N ALA A 323 11.51 22.56 -18.61
CA ALA A 323 10.38 23.46 -18.40
C ALA A 323 9.36 23.42 -19.55
N ASP A 324 9.65 22.63 -20.59
CA ASP A 324 8.82 22.52 -21.78
C ASP A 324 7.98 21.22 -21.73
N ARG A 325 6.66 21.41 -21.67
CA ARG A 325 5.67 20.34 -21.68
C ARG A 325 5.71 19.52 -22.97
N GLU A 326 5.81 20.17 -24.12
CA GLU A 326 5.82 19.49 -25.41
C GLU A 326 7.09 18.67 -25.58
N ALA A 327 8.23 19.21 -25.14
CA ALA A 327 9.49 18.48 -25.10
C ALA A 327 9.39 17.23 -24.22
N LEU A 328 8.76 17.33 -23.03
CA LEU A 328 8.54 16.17 -22.15
C LEU A 328 7.73 15.07 -22.86
N LEU A 329 6.59 15.44 -23.45
CA LEU A 329 5.70 14.47 -24.10
C LEU A 329 6.27 13.95 -25.44
N ALA A 330 7.20 14.67 -26.06
CA ALA A 330 7.92 14.22 -27.26
C ALA A 330 8.89 13.06 -26.99
N LEU A 331 9.25 12.83 -25.72
CA LEU A 331 10.05 11.67 -25.29
C LEU A 331 9.28 10.34 -25.36
N GLN A 332 7.98 10.39 -25.67
CA GLN A 332 7.09 9.24 -25.77
C GLN A 332 7.11 8.36 -24.50
N PRO A 333 6.76 8.92 -23.32
CA PRO A 333 6.62 8.12 -22.12
C PRO A 333 5.48 7.10 -22.27
N ASP A 334 5.63 5.92 -21.68
CA ASP A 334 4.54 4.96 -21.50
C ASP A 334 3.55 5.46 -20.45
N ILE A 335 4.08 6.11 -19.40
CA ILE A 335 3.34 6.53 -18.21
C ILE A 335 3.78 7.95 -17.81
N LEU A 336 2.81 8.81 -17.50
CA LEU A 336 3.03 10.12 -16.88
C LEU A 336 2.59 10.08 -15.41
N LEU A 337 3.50 10.44 -14.50
CA LEU A 337 3.19 10.70 -13.10
C LEU A 337 3.05 12.21 -12.89
N GLU A 338 1.85 12.69 -12.60
CA GLU A 338 1.55 14.11 -12.49
C GLU A 338 1.36 14.54 -11.03
N ALA A 339 2.15 15.52 -10.60
CA ALA A 339 2.18 16.07 -9.25
C ALA A 339 2.49 17.58 -9.27
N LEU A 340 1.97 18.31 -10.26
CA LEU A 340 2.03 19.77 -10.27
C LEU A 340 1.08 20.33 -9.20
N SER A 341 1.34 21.55 -8.75
CA SER A 341 0.44 22.26 -7.83
C SER A 341 -0.67 23.02 -8.55
N GLU A 342 -0.47 23.37 -9.82
CA GLU A 342 -1.41 24.18 -10.61
C GLU A 342 -2.47 23.30 -11.26
N GLY A 343 -3.75 23.48 -10.90
CA GLY A 343 -4.83 22.67 -11.46
C GLY A 343 -5.05 22.83 -12.96
N GLY A 344 -4.93 24.04 -13.52
CA GLY A 344 -5.15 24.27 -14.96
C GLY A 344 -4.06 23.63 -15.82
N ALA A 345 -2.80 23.92 -15.52
CA ALA A 345 -1.65 23.34 -16.21
C ALA A 345 -1.59 21.81 -16.06
N GLY A 346 -1.88 21.29 -14.86
CA GLY A 346 -1.98 19.86 -14.62
C GLY A 346 -3.07 19.20 -15.47
N HIS A 347 -4.26 19.80 -15.53
CA HIS A 347 -5.37 19.28 -16.33
C HIS A 347 -5.02 19.22 -17.82
N ASP A 348 -4.47 20.29 -18.38
CA ASP A 348 -4.07 20.34 -19.79
C ASP A 348 -2.97 19.32 -20.12
N LEU A 349 -2.01 19.12 -19.21
CA LEU A 349 -0.97 18.12 -19.38
C LEU A 349 -1.53 16.70 -19.35
N ILE A 350 -2.41 16.38 -18.39
CA ILE A 350 -3.06 15.07 -18.29
C ILE A 350 -3.83 14.77 -19.57
N ARG A 351 -4.62 15.75 -20.05
CA ARG A 351 -5.39 15.61 -21.29
C ARG A 351 -4.48 15.36 -22.50
N ALA A 352 -3.41 16.14 -22.64
CA ALA A 352 -2.44 15.98 -23.73
C ALA A 352 -1.72 14.62 -23.71
N ALA A 353 -1.43 14.07 -22.52
CA ALA A 353 -0.85 12.74 -22.37
C ALA A 353 -1.85 11.65 -22.78
N LEU A 354 -3.08 11.70 -22.26
CA LEU A 354 -4.15 10.75 -22.60
C LEU A 354 -4.48 10.77 -24.10
N GLU A 355 -4.50 11.95 -24.75
CA GLU A 355 -4.70 12.09 -26.20
C GLU A 355 -3.70 11.30 -27.04
N ARG A 356 -2.47 11.12 -26.52
CA ARG A 356 -1.36 10.33 -27.10
C ARG A 356 -1.37 8.85 -26.69
N GLY A 357 -2.35 8.40 -25.90
CA GLY A 357 -2.44 7.03 -25.39
C GLY A 357 -1.49 6.73 -24.22
N VAL A 358 -0.94 7.76 -23.56
CA VAL A 358 -0.06 7.61 -22.39
C VAL A 358 -0.92 7.35 -21.15
N ASP A 359 -0.57 6.34 -20.36
CA ASP A 359 -1.24 6.08 -19.08
C ASP A 359 -0.86 7.19 -18.07
N VAL A 360 -1.78 7.60 -17.20
CA VAL A 360 -1.55 8.70 -16.25
C VAL A 360 -1.89 8.29 -14.82
N ALA A 361 -1.00 8.61 -13.88
CA ALA A 361 -1.31 8.63 -12.44
C ALA A 361 -1.08 10.04 -11.88
N SER A 362 -2.07 10.63 -11.21
CA SER A 362 -2.02 12.03 -10.75
C SER A 362 -2.27 12.18 -9.25
N ALA A 363 -1.49 13.03 -8.58
CA ALA A 363 -1.76 13.50 -7.22
C ALA A 363 -2.49 14.86 -7.19
N ASN A 364 -2.73 15.50 -8.34
CA ASN A 364 -3.26 16.85 -8.44
C ASN A 364 -4.79 16.86 -8.44
N LYS A 365 -5.37 16.93 -7.24
CA LYS A 365 -6.82 17.03 -7.03
C LYS A 365 -7.49 18.16 -7.82
N GLN A 366 -6.81 19.30 -7.98
CA GLN A 366 -7.35 20.46 -8.70
C GLN A 366 -7.35 20.26 -10.22
N ALA A 367 -6.46 19.42 -10.75
CA ALA A 367 -6.45 19.06 -12.16
C ALA A 367 -7.56 18.05 -12.49
N ILE A 368 -7.70 17.03 -11.65
CA ILE A 368 -8.70 15.97 -11.85
C ILE A 368 -10.13 16.49 -11.65
N SER A 369 -10.37 17.34 -10.64
CA SER A 369 -11.73 17.81 -10.30
C SER A 369 -12.35 18.78 -11.31
N ARG A 370 -11.57 19.32 -12.25
CA ARG A 370 -12.07 20.23 -13.30
C ARG A 370 -13.03 19.55 -14.27
N ASP A 371 -12.67 18.35 -14.71
CA ASP A 371 -13.48 17.56 -15.64
C ASP A 371 -13.16 16.05 -15.48
N PRO A 372 -13.57 15.43 -14.36
CA PRO A 372 -13.26 14.03 -14.10
C PRO A 372 -13.91 13.08 -15.13
N GLN A 373 -15.11 13.42 -15.60
CA GLN A 373 -15.84 12.63 -16.60
C GLN A 373 -15.14 12.70 -17.97
N GLY A 374 -14.82 13.89 -18.47
CA GLY A 374 -14.15 14.02 -19.76
C GLY A 374 -12.75 13.41 -19.78
N LEU A 375 -11.99 13.51 -18.68
CA LEU A 375 -10.71 12.81 -18.55
C LEU A 375 -10.88 11.27 -18.58
N ALA A 376 -11.88 10.73 -17.87
CA ALA A 376 -12.17 9.30 -17.88
C ALA A 376 -12.62 8.80 -19.26
N ASP A 377 -13.46 9.57 -19.95
CA ASP A 377 -13.94 9.25 -21.29
C ASP A 377 -12.82 9.30 -22.32
N LEU A 378 -11.95 10.31 -22.23
CA LEU A 378 -10.77 10.43 -23.08
C LEU A 378 -9.81 9.25 -22.88
N ALA A 379 -9.50 8.88 -21.63
CA ALA A 379 -8.67 7.73 -21.31
C ALA A 379 -9.23 6.46 -21.97
N ARG A 380 -10.53 6.20 -21.80
CA ARG A 380 -11.22 5.07 -22.42
C ARG A 380 -11.15 5.10 -23.94
N ALA A 381 -11.43 6.26 -24.56
CA ALA A 381 -11.42 6.42 -26.01
C ALA A 381 -10.03 6.19 -26.62
N LYS A 382 -8.96 6.43 -25.87
CA LYS A 382 -7.57 6.28 -26.31
C LYS A 382 -6.93 4.95 -25.88
N GLY A 383 -7.65 4.11 -25.14
CA GLY A 383 -7.10 2.88 -24.58
C GLY A 383 -6.04 3.11 -23.50
N ALA A 384 -6.01 4.32 -22.93
CA ALA A 384 -5.13 4.71 -21.84
C ALA A 384 -5.83 4.53 -20.48
N ARG A 385 -5.06 4.55 -19.40
CA ARG A 385 -5.54 4.45 -18.02
C ARG A 385 -5.34 5.78 -17.31
N LEU A 386 -6.27 6.10 -16.42
CA LEU A 386 -6.19 7.25 -15.52
C LEU A 386 -6.39 6.79 -14.08
N ALA A 387 -5.40 7.06 -13.23
CA ALA A 387 -5.43 6.80 -11.80
C ALA A 387 -5.10 8.08 -11.02
N TYR A 388 -5.67 8.22 -9.82
CA TYR A 388 -5.55 9.47 -9.05
C TYR A 388 -5.84 9.26 -7.55
N SER A 389 -5.48 8.11 -6.99
CA SER A 389 -5.79 7.78 -5.60
C SER A 389 -5.17 8.79 -4.62
N ALA A 390 -3.97 9.26 -4.93
CA ALA A 390 -3.24 10.27 -4.17
C ALA A 390 -3.97 11.62 -4.08
N ALA A 391 -4.86 11.95 -5.03
CA ALA A 391 -5.58 13.22 -5.07
C ALA A 391 -6.62 13.39 -3.94
N VAL A 392 -7.13 12.29 -3.39
CA VAL A 392 -8.20 12.33 -2.38
C VAL A 392 -7.71 11.87 -1.01
N GLY A 393 -7.07 10.70 -0.95
CA GLY A 393 -6.78 10.03 0.31
C GLY A 393 -5.37 10.25 0.86
N GLY A 394 -4.47 10.89 0.12
CA GLY A 394 -3.04 10.81 0.44
C GLY A 394 -2.60 9.35 0.36
N GLY A 395 -2.22 8.76 1.49
CA GLY A 395 -1.94 7.32 1.63
C GLY A 395 -3.15 6.47 2.07
N ALA A 396 -4.34 7.05 2.25
CA ALA A 396 -5.56 6.29 2.52
C ALA A 396 -6.21 5.81 1.20
N PRO A 397 -6.60 4.52 1.08
CA PRO A 397 -7.11 3.95 -0.17
C PRO A 397 -8.60 4.21 -0.40
N MET A 398 -8.98 5.49 -0.40
CA MET A 398 -10.38 5.91 -0.43
C MET A 398 -11.06 5.63 -1.77
N ILE A 399 -10.38 5.94 -2.87
CA ILE A 399 -10.91 5.74 -4.23
C ILE A 399 -11.13 4.25 -4.49
N GLU A 400 -10.19 3.41 -4.05
CA GLU A 400 -10.25 1.96 -4.13
C GLU A 400 -11.40 1.40 -3.31
N THR A 401 -11.59 1.90 -2.09
CA THR A 401 -12.69 1.49 -1.20
C THR A 401 -14.05 1.85 -1.79
N VAL A 402 -14.20 3.05 -2.37
CA VAL A 402 -15.43 3.45 -3.06
C VAL A 402 -15.68 2.60 -4.30
N ARG A 403 -14.66 2.35 -5.12
CA ARG A 403 -14.76 1.49 -6.31
C ARG A 403 -15.11 0.05 -5.95
N ALA A 404 -14.55 -0.49 -4.86
CA ALA A 404 -14.87 -1.82 -4.35
C ALA A 404 -16.35 -1.90 -3.90
N ALA A 405 -16.84 -0.90 -3.18
CA ALA A 405 -18.26 -0.82 -2.80
C ALA A 405 -19.18 -0.79 -4.03
N ARG A 406 -18.87 0.07 -5.02
CA ARG A 406 -19.62 0.18 -6.28
C ARG A 406 -19.60 -1.12 -7.09
N ALA A 407 -18.47 -1.83 -7.11
CA ALA A 407 -18.34 -3.11 -7.79
C ALA A 407 -19.18 -4.21 -7.10
N ALA A 408 -19.42 -4.09 -5.79
CA ALA A 408 -20.20 -5.04 -5.03
C ALA A 408 -21.73 -4.80 -5.10
N GLY A 409 -22.17 -3.61 -5.54
CA GLY A 409 -23.58 -3.27 -5.70
C GLY A 409 -23.84 -1.75 -5.69
N PRO A 410 -25.11 -1.32 -5.75
CA PRO A 410 -25.49 0.09 -5.65
C PRO A 410 -25.02 0.73 -4.34
N VAL A 411 -24.40 1.91 -4.46
CA VAL A 411 -23.97 2.72 -3.31
C VAL A 411 -25.11 3.65 -2.89
N LYS A 412 -25.39 3.70 -1.59
CA LYS A 412 -26.33 4.64 -0.98
C LYS A 412 -25.67 5.99 -0.68
N GLY A 413 -24.44 5.96 -0.20
CA GLY A 413 -23.69 7.17 0.17
C GLY A 413 -22.36 6.87 0.83
N PHE A 414 -21.68 7.93 1.24
CA PHE A 414 -20.45 7.84 2.01
C PHE A 414 -20.30 9.01 2.99
N GLU A 415 -19.47 8.80 4.00
CA GLU A 415 -18.98 9.79 4.96
C GLU A 415 -17.46 9.68 5.05
N ALA A 416 -16.75 10.81 5.16
CA ALA A 416 -15.29 10.81 5.13
C ALA A 416 -14.65 11.97 5.91
N ILE A 417 -13.53 11.69 6.56
CA ILE A 417 -12.56 12.70 7.01
C ILE A 417 -11.55 12.87 5.89
N LEU A 418 -11.50 14.07 5.30
CA LEU A 418 -10.77 14.35 4.05
C LEU A 418 -9.62 15.35 4.22
N ASN A 419 -9.54 16.03 5.36
CA ASN A 419 -8.59 17.11 5.58
C ASN A 419 -7.79 16.90 6.87
N GLY A 420 -6.51 16.55 6.72
CA GLY A 420 -5.61 16.28 7.84
C GLY A 420 -5.32 17.52 8.70
N THR A 421 -5.27 18.71 8.09
CA THR A 421 -5.02 19.98 8.78
C THR A 421 -6.15 20.32 9.74
N VAL A 422 -7.38 20.31 9.23
CA VAL A 422 -8.59 20.54 10.04
C VAL A 422 -8.76 19.43 11.08
N ASN A 423 -8.51 18.16 10.74
CA ASN A 423 -8.62 17.06 11.69
C ASN A 423 -7.62 17.18 12.86
N PHE A 424 -6.39 17.58 12.57
CA PHE A 424 -5.37 17.86 13.58
C PHE A 424 -5.80 19.03 14.48
N MET A 425 -6.22 20.15 13.89
CA MET A 425 -6.67 21.33 14.63
C MET A 425 -7.87 21.02 15.53
N LEU A 426 -8.88 20.31 15.01
CA LEU A 426 -10.04 19.88 15.81
C LEU A 426 -9.62 19.01 17.00
N SER A 427 -8.63 18.13 16.81
CA SER A 427 -8.10 17.30 17.90
C SER A 427 -7.41 18.13 18.99
N ARG A 428 -6.67 19.19 18.61
CA ARG A 428 -6.03 20.13 19.55
C ARG A 428 -7.06 20.98 20.29
N ILE A 429 -8.03 21.54 19.57
CA ILE A 429 -9.12 22.35 20.15
C ILE A 429 -9.95 21.51 21.12
N GLN A 430 -10.27 20.26 20.78
CA GLN A 430 -10.97 19.33 21.66
C GLN A 430 -10.16 19.00 22.93
N ALA A 431 -8.82 19.06 22.86
CA ALA A 431 -7.93 18.92 24.01
C ALA A 431 -7.75 20.21 24.83
N GLY A 432 -8.44 21.30 24.46
CA GLY A 432 -8.45 22.57 25.19
C GLY A 432 -7.48 23.63 24.67
N ALA A 433 -6.82 23.41 23.52
CA ALA A 433 -6.03 24.46 22.87
C ALA A 433 -6.95 25.53 22.27
N ASP A 434 -6.48 26.78 22.21
CA ASP A 434 -7.17 27.80 21.41
C ASP A 434 -6.89 27.59 19.91
N PHE A 435 -7.65 28.31 19.07
CA PHE A 435 -7.52 28.20 17.62
C PHE A 435 -6.12 28.58 17.11
N ALA A 436 -5.53 29.63 17.67
CA ALA A 436 -4.25 30.17 17.21
C ALA A 436 -3.11 29.20 17.51
N ASP A 437 -3.10 28.61 18.70
CA ASP A 437 -2.17 27.56 19.13
C ASP A 437 -2.35 26.30 18.28
N ALA A 438 -3.60 25.87 18.05
CA ALA A 438 -3.88 24.71 17.21
C ALA A 438 -3.38 24.91 15.76
N LEU A 439 -3.55 26.10 15.19
CA LEU A 439 -3.04 26.44 13.87
C LEU A 439 -1.50 26.53 13.86
N ALA A 440 -0.90 27.11 14.89
CA ALA A 440 0.55 27.16 15.04
C ALA A 440 1.17 25.76 15.13
N ASP A 441 0.58 24.88 15.94
CA ASP A 441 0.97 23.48 16.06
C ASP A 441 0.84 22.74 14.72
N ALA A 442 -0.25 22.99 13.98
CA ALA A 442 -0.45 22.40 12.65
C ALA A 442 0.63 22.85 11.65
N ARG A 443 1.08 24.11 11.71
CA ARG A 443 2.20 24.62 10.90
C ARG A 443 3.53 23.99 11.30
N VAL A 444 3.81 23.87 12.61
CA VAL A 444 5.03 23.23 13.13
C VAL A 444 5.09 21.75 12.73
N ALA A 445 3.95 21.06 12.78
CA ALA A 445 3.82 19.68 12.32
C ALA A 445 3.89 19.53 10.79
N GLY A 446 3.88 20.65 10.04
CA GLY A 446 3.94 20.66 8.57
C GLY A 446 2.63 20.27 7.89
N PHE A 447 1.50 20.36 8.60
CA PHE A 447 0.15 20.09 8.06
C PHE A 447 -0.49 21.34 7.44
N ALA A 448 -0.30 22.51 8.04
CA ALA A 448 -0.82 23.77 7.54
C ALA A 448 0.23 24.56 6.75
N GLU A 449 -0.14 25.11 5.60
CA GLU A 449 0.66 26.08 4.85
C GLU A 449 0.57 27.49 5.49
N GLU A 450 1.28 28.46 4.90
CA GLU A 450 1.21 29.85 5.33
C GLU A 450 -0.22 30.40 5.18
N ASP A 451 -0.88 30.10 4.06
CA ASP A 451 -2.30 30.35 3.81
C ASP A 451 -3.12 29.04 3.85
N PRO A 452 -3.76 28.72 5.00
CA PRO A 452 -4.59 27.52 5.17
C PRO A 452 -6.07 27.76 4.79
N SER A 453 -6.41 28.87 4.12
CA SER A 453 -7.81 29.27 3.88
C SER A 453 -8.65 28.17 3.20
N SER A 454 -8.09 27.50 2.19
CA SER A 454 -8.79 26.43 1.48
C SER A 454 -9.11 25.21 2.35
N ASP A 455 -8.28 24.93 3.37
CA ASP A 455 -8.51 23.85 4.32
C ASP A 455 -9.58 24.26 5.34
N LEU A 456 -9.40 25.42 5.97
CA LEU A 456 -10.28 25.93 7.03
C LEU A 456 -11.71 26.21 6.54
N GLU A 457 -11.85 26.76 5.33
CA GLU A 457 -13.16 27.02 4.71
C GLU A 457 -13.84 25.75 4.17
N GLY A 458 -13.16 24.60 4.20
CA GLY A 458 -13.69 23.31 3.74
C GLY A 458 -13.69 23.12 2.21
N ARG A 459 -13.14 24.07 1.44
CA ARG A 459 -13.05 24.00 -0.03
C ARG A 459 -12.23 22.80 -0.51
N ASP A 460 -11.15 22.45 0.20
CA ASP A 460 -10.35 21.25 -0.10
C ASP A 460 -11.18 19.96 0.07
N SER A 461 -11.88 19.84 1.20
CA SER A 461 -12.79 18.72 1.48
C SER A 461 -13.93 18.65 0.45
N ALA A 462 -14.50 19.78 0.03
CA ALA A 462 -15.55 19.81 -0.99
C ALA A 462 -15.08 19.29 -2.35
N ALA A 463 -13.89 19.67 -2.79
CA ALA A 463 -13.31 19.15 -4.03
C ALA A 463 -13.13 17.61 -3.97
N LYS A 464 -12.68 17.09 -2.82
CA LYS A 464 -12.53 15.66 -2.57
C LYS A 464 -13.87 14.93 -2.49
N VAL A 465 -14.91 15.53 -1.89
CA VAL A 465 -16.28 15.00 -1.88
C VAL A 465 -16.81 14.85 -3.31
N ARG A 466 -16.58 15.84 -4.19
CA ARG A 466 -16.99 15.74 -5.60
C ARG A 466 -16.32 14.58 -6.33
N LEU A 467 -15.03 14.35 -6.10
CA LEU A 467 -14.30 13.22 -6.69
C LEU A 467 -14.79 11.88 -6.16
N LEU A 468 -15.02 11.76 -4.84
CA LEU A 468 -15.60 10.54 -4.26
C LEU A 468 -17.03 10.29 -4.72
N ALA A 469 -17.84 11.34 -4.91
CA ALA A 469 -19.17 11.22 -5.49
C ALA A 469 -19.12 10.73 -6.94
N PHE A 470 -18.19 11.26 -7.74
CA PHE A 470 -17.94 10.75 -9.09
C PHE A 470 -17.60 9.26 -9.07
N GLU A 471 -16.72 8.83 -8.17
CA GLU A 471 -16.38 7.41 -8.03
C GLU A 471 -17.52 6.55 -7.48
N ALA A 472 -18.34 7.08 -6.58
CA ALA A 472 -19.44 6.32 -6.00
C ALA A 472 -20.62 6.16 -6.98
N PHE A 473 -20.94 7.21 -7.73
CA PHE A 473 -22.20 7.34 -8.47
C PHE A 473 -22.04 7.52 -9.98
N GLY A 474 -20.81 7.65 -10.50
CA GLY A 474 -20.54 7.92 -11.92
C GLY A 474 -20.87 9.35 -12.36
N ARG A 475 -21.20 10.25 -11.42
CA ARG A 475 -21.49 11.68 -11.66
C ARG A 475 -21.20 12.49 -10.41
N THR A 476 -21.01 13.79 -10.57
CA THR A 476 -20.83 14.72 -9.45
C THR A 476 -22.17 15.32 -9.01
N PRO A 477 -22.27 15.85 -7.77
CA PRO A 477 -23.36 16.74 -7.40
C PRO A 477 -23.47 17.92 -8.38
N GLU A 478 -24.71 18.31 -8.71
CA GLU A 478 -25.01 19.45 -9.58
C GLU A 478 -24.78 20.79 -8.85
N ASP A 479 -25.21 20.83 -7.58
CA ASP A 479 -25.06 21.98 -6.70
C ASP A 479 -23.62 22.09 -6.15
N GLU A 480 -23.24 23.30 -5.74
CA GLU A 480 -22.04 23.49 -4.93
C GLU A 480 -22.17 22.74 -3.60
N VAL A 481 -21.07 22.11 -3.17
CA VAL A 481 -21.03 21.39 -1.90
C VAL A 481 -20.97 22.42 -0.76
N PRO A 482 -22.00 22.52 0.11
CA PRO A 482 -21.97 23.46 1.22
C PRO A 482 -20.86 23.09 2.22
N CYS A 483 -20.13 24.09 2.70
CA CYS A 483 -19.01 23.90 3.63
C CYS A 483 -19.22 24.67 4.94
N ALA A 484 -19.05 23.98 6.06
CA ALA A 484 -18.87 24.61 7.36
C ALA A 484 -17.37 24.93 7.55
N ALA A 485 -17.06 26.21 7.73
CA ALA A 485 -15.70 26.66 8.02
C ALA A 485 -15.33 26.39 9.49
N LEU A 486 -14.06 26.05 9.73
CA LEU A 486 -13.47 26.06 11.06
C LEU A 486 -12.99 27.49 11.36
N SER A 487 -13.71 28.20 12.23
CA SER A 487 -13.45 29.57 12.62
C SER A 487 -12.82 29.69 14.01
N GLU A 488 -12.29 30.87 14.33
CA GLU A 488 -11.62 31.16 15.61
C GLU A 488 -12.53 31.02 16.84
N ASP A 489 -13.84 31.24 16.68
CA ASP A 489 -14.85 31.12 17.72
C ASP A 489 -15.39 29.70 17.90
N PHE A 490 -14.89 28.74 17.12
CA PHE A 490 -15.35 27.35 17.18
C PHE A 490 -14.96 26.69 18.51
N ASN A 491 -15.96 26.31 19.30
CA ASN A 491 -15.75 25.61 20.57
C ASN A 491 -16.72 24.39 20.68
N PRO A 492 -16.23 23.16 20.48
CA PRO A 492 -17.08 21.97 20.46
C PRO A 492 -17.45 21.52 21.89
N SER A 493 -18.72 21.16 22.11
CA SER A 493 -19.21 20.64 23.40
C SER A 493 -18.99 19.13 23.60
N GLY A 494 -18.33 18.46 22.65
CA GLY A 494 -18.13 17.02 22.64
C GLY A 494 -17.18 16.59 21.51
N PRO A 495 -17.01 15.27 21.26
CA PRO A 495 -16.17 14.78 20.18
C PRO A 495 -16.54 15.37 18.83
N VAL A 496 -15.55 15.84 18.07
CA VAL A 496 -15.79 16.54 16.80
C VAL A 496 -14.88 16.08 15.67
N ARG A 497 -15.44 16.02 14.45
CA ARG A 497 -14.70 15.83 13.19
C ARG A 497 -15.28 16.70 12.08
N GLN A 498 -14.47 17.06 11.08
CA GLN A 498 -14.99 17.58 9.82
C GLN A 498 -15.35 16.39 8.91
N ILE A 499 -16.63 16.22 8.64
CA ILE A 499 -17.17 15.13 7.82
C ILE A 499 -17.61 15.68 6.47
N GLY A 500 -16.97 15.19 5.41
CA GLY A 500 -17.46 15.28 4.05
C GLY A 500 -18.40 14.11 3.76
N ALA A 501 -19.58 14.38 3.21
CA ALA A 501 -20.59 13.36 2.96
C ALA A 501 -21.23 13.54 1.59
N CYS A 502 -21.69 12.44 1.00
CA CYS A 502 -22.58 12.48 -0.17
C CYS A 502 -23.53 11.28 -0.13
N PHE A 503 -24.83 11.54 -0.24
CA PHE A 503 -25.88 10.53 -0.25
C PHE A 503 -26.81 10.71 -1.44
N ARG A 504 -27.33 9.58 -1.94
CA ARG A 504 -28.35 9.57 -2.98
C ARG A 504 -29.74 9.77 -2.36
N GLU A 505 -30.46 10.79 -2.84
CA GLU A 505 -31.86 11.07 -2.50
C GLU A 505 -32.70 11.02 -3.77
N GLY A 506 -33.29 9.85 -4.05
CA GLY A 506 -33.92 9.59 -5.35
C GLY A 506 -32.91 9.69 -6.48
N GLU A 507 -33.16 10.60 -7.42
CA GLU A 507 -32.24 10.89 -8.54
C GLU A 507 -31.22 12.00 -8.24
N ALA A 508 -31.28 12.65 -7.07
CA ALA A 508 -30.35 13.71 -6.70
C ALA A 508 -29.20 13.19 -5.84
N LEU A 509 -28.05 13.88 -5.90
CA LEU A 509 -26.95 13.69 -4.96
C LEU A 509 -26.90 14.87 -3.99
N LYS A 510 -27.01 14.60 -2.69
CA LYS A 510 -26.84 15.60 -1.63
C LYS A 510 -25.48 15.45 -1.00
N ALA A 511 -24.67 16.49 -1.09
CA ALA A 511 -23.31 16.53 -0.56
C ALA A 511 -23.14 17.67 0.45
N SER A 512 -22.26 17.49 1.43
CA SER A 512 -21.83 18.56 2.34
C SER A 512 -20.45 18.33 2.92
N VAL A 513 -19.88 19.37 3.50
CA VAL A 513 -18.77 19.31 4.44
C VAL A 513 -19.21 20.01 5.73
N SER A 514 -19.29 19.28 6.84
CA SER A 514 -19.81 19.79 8.12
C SER A 514 -18.86 19.50 9.28
N LEU A 515 -18.84 20.38 10.28
CA LEU A 515 -18.24 20.09 11.59
C LEU A 515 -19.27 19.32 12.43
N ASP A 516 -19.10 18.02 12.54
CA ASP A 516 -20.02 17.13 13.25
C ASP A 516 -19.62 17.03 14.72
N VAL A 517 -20.44 17.63 15.61
CA VAL A 517 -20.20 17.73 17.05
C VAL A 517 -21.06 16.73 17.79
N GLY A 518 -20.45 15.99 18.73
CA GLY A 518 -21.11 14.87 19.42
C GLY A 518 -21.03 13.57 18.63
N LEU A 519 -20.02 13.44 17.76
CA LEU A 519 -19.80 12.25 16.95
C LEU A 519 -19.59 11.00 17.82
N ASP A 520 -20.39 9.96 17.57
CA ASP A 520 -20.33 8.66 18.26
C ASP A 520 -20.04 7.52 17.27
N ASP A 521 -19.05 7.74 16.39
CA ASP A 521 -18.61 6.71 15.45
C ASP A 521 -17.15 6.29 15.78
N PRO A 522 -16.94 5.08 16.34
CA PRO A 522 -15.62 4.63 16.76
C PRO A 522 -14.55 4.67 15.67
N PHE A 523 -14.93 4.46 14.40
CA PHE A 523 -13.99 4.49 13.29
C PHE A 523 -13.48 5.92 13.04
N PHE A 524 -14.36 6.91 12.96
CA PHE A 524 -13.96 8.30 12.75
C PHE A 524 -13.24 8.88 13.97
N LEU A 525 -13.62 8.46 15.18
CA LEU A 525 -12.94 8.86 16.41
C LEU A 525 -11.52 8.30 16.52
N ALA A 526 -11.26 7.10 15.96
CA ALA A 526 -9.91 6.52 15.92
C ALA A 526 -8.96 7.23 14.93
N LEU A 527 -9.48 8.01 13.98
CA LEU A 527 -8.68 8.77 13.01
C LEU A 527 -8.18 10.09 13.62
N ASN A 528 -7.15 10.00 14.45
CA ASN A 528 -6.50 11.14 15.09
C ASN A 528 -5.38 11.74 14.23
N GLY A 529 -4.98 12.99 14.52
CA GLY A 529 -3.89 13.67 13.82
C GLY A 529 -4.27 14.00 12.37
N GLU A 530 -3.36 13.75 11.43
CA GLU A 530 -3.55 14.00 10.00
C GLU A 530 -4.23 12.83 9.25
N ARG A 531 -4.75 11.84 9.98
CA ARG A 531 -5.38 10.66 9.38
C ARG A 531 -6.70 11.02 8.70
N ASN A 532 -6.87 10.45 7.51
CA ASN A 532 -8.07 10.52 6.71
C ASN A 532 -8.73 9.13 6.67
N GLY A 533 -10.04 9.08 6.40
CA GLY A 533 -10.74 7.81 6.20
C GLY A 533 -12.15 7.98 5.67
N VAL A 534 -12.70 6.93 5.08
CA VAL A 534 -14.03 6.91 4.46
C VAL A 534 -14.82 5.71 4.95
N LYS A 535 -16.13 5.89 5.14
CA LYS A 535 -17.14 4.84 5.19
C LYS A 535 -18.05 4.97 3.98
N VAL A 536 -18.27 3.86 3.28
CA VAL A 536 -19.15 3.77 2.11
C VAL A 536 -20.29 2.82 2.46
N TYR A 537 -21.52 3.26 2.24
CA TYR A 537 -22.74 2.54 2.58
C TYR A 537 -23.38 1.98 1.32
N GLY A 538 -23.54 0.67 1.25
CA GLY A 538 -24.32 0.00 0.20
C GLY A 538 -25.82 0.10 0.48
N GLU A 539 -26.64 -0.01 -0.56
CA GLU A 539 -28.09 -0.12 -0.40
C GLU A 539 -28.52 -1.42 0.28
N ASP A 540 -27.67 -2.43 0.24
CA ASP A 540 -27.84 -3.73 0.88
C ASP A 540 -27.42 -3.76 2.36
N GLY A 541 -27.04 -2.60 2.92
CA GLY A 541 -26.62 -2.45 4.32
C GLY A 541 -25.17 -2.80 4.61
N ARG A 542 -24.39 -3.29 3.64
CA ARG A 542 -22.95 -3.49 3.81
C ARG A 542 -22.24 -2.14 3.92
N VAL A 543 -21.19 -2.10 4.73
CA VAL A 543 -20.35 -0.91 4.92
C VAL A 543 -18.90 -1.25 4.63
N TRP A 544 -18.28 -0.48 3.73
CA TRP A 544 -16.85 -0.55 3.45
C TRP A 544 -16.16 0.61 4.14
N SER A 545 -14.99 0.38 4.73
CA SER A 545 -14.22 1.46 5.33
C SER A 545 -12.73 1.28 5.15
N CYS A 546 -12.02 2.41 5.07
CA CYS A 546 -10.57 2.45 5.10
C CYS A 546 -10.07 3.76 5.72
N GLY A 547 -8.91 3.71 6.37
CA GLY A 547 -8.21 4.89 6.87
C GLY A 547 -6.71 4.82 6.59
N GLY A 548 -6.04 5.95 6.71
CA GLY A 548 -4.60 6.10 6.46
C GLY A 548 -4.13 7.52 6.70
N ARG A 549 -2.86 7.82 6.50
CA ARG A 549 -2.35 9.20 6.56
C ARG A 549 -2.86 10.00 5.35
N GLY A 550 -3.49 11.14 5.62
CA GLY A 550 -4.14 11.97 4.60
C GLY A 550 -3.21 12.87 3.79
N ALA A 551 -1.97 13.05 4.26
CA ALA A 551 -0.98 13.94 3.68
C ALA A 551 0.45 13.46 3.99
N GLY A 552 1.43 14.21 3.49
CA GLY A 552 2.84 13.96 3.73
C GLY A 552 3.55 13.33 2.53
N ARG A 553 4.87 13.56 2.47
CA ARG A 553 5.70 13.15 1.33
C ARG A 553 5.51 11.70 0.94
N TRP A 554 5.73 10.80 1.90
CA TRP A 554 5.81 9.37 1.66
C TRP A 554 4.43 8.72 1.47
N PRO A 555 3.39 9.02 2.27
CA PRO A 555 2.05 8.52 2.01
C PRO A 555 1.53 8.88 0.62
N THR A 556 1.67 10.13 0.18
CA THR A 556 1.20 10.56 -1.14
C THR A 556 2.08 10.00 -2.27
N THR A 557 3.40 9.96 -2.10
CA THR A 557 4.32 9.32 -3.06
C THR A 557 3.95 7.86 -3.28
N GLU A 558 3.71 7.13 -2.18
CA GLU A 558 3.40 5.71 -2.22
C GLU A 558 2.04 5.44 -2.89
N SER A 559 1.05 6.31 -2.68
CA SER A 559 -0.24 6.24 -3.36
C SER A 559 -0.10 6.35 -4.89
N VAL A 560 0.73 7.27 -5.38
CA VAL A 560 1.03 7.39 -6.83
C VAL A 560 1.84 6.18 -7.35
N LEU A 561 2.80 5.65 -6.57
CA LEU A 561 3.53 4.44 -6.96
C LEU A 561 2.64 3.21 -6.99
N ALA A 562 1.65 3.13 -6.11
CA ALA A 562 0.69 2.05 -6.10
C ALA A 562 -0.24 2.11 -7.32
N ASP A 563 -0.68 3.32 -7.72
CA ASP A 563 -1.37 3.57 -9.00
C ASP A 563 -0.51 3.18 -10.21
N LEU A 564 0.77 3.53 -10.21
CA LEU A 564 1.74 3.10 -11.22
C LEU A 564 1.79 1.56 -11.31
N ASN A 565 1.94 0.87 -10.17
CA ASN A 565 1.98 -0.59 -10.16
C ASN A 565 0.67 -1.23 -10.65
N ASP A 566 -0.49 -0.63 -10.39
CA ASP A 566 -1.77 -1.10 -10.95
C ASP A 566 -1.83 -0.95 -12.47
N ILE A 567 -1.37 0.19 -13.00
CA ILE A 567 -1.24 0.42 -14.45
C ILE A 567 -0.31 -0.63 -15.06
N VAL A 568 0.86 -0.87 -14.47
CA VAL A 568 1.84 -1.88 -14.91
C VAL A 568 1.21 -3.27 -14.94
N ARG A 569 0.55 -3.69 -13.85
CA ARG A 569 -0.16 -4.98 -13.77
C ARG A 569 -1.21 -5.11 -14.88
N ALA A 570 -1.99 -4.05 -15.12
CA ALA A 570 -3.01 -4.05 -16.17
C ALA A 570 -2.42 -4.10 -17.58
N ARG A 571 -1.24 -3.51 -17.82
CA ARG A 571 -0.51 -3.62 -19.09
C ARG A 571 -0.03 -5.05 -19.34
N HIS A 572 0.58 -5.70 -18.35
CA HIS A 572 1.01 -7.10 -18.50
C HIS A 572 -0.17 -8.05 -18.72
N ALA A 573 -1.29 -7.84 -18.02
CA ALA A 573 -2.50 -8.64 -18.22
C ALA A 573 -3.03 -8.54 -19.67
N SER A 574 -2.99 -7.35 -20.28
CA SER A 574 -3.39 -7.18 -21.68
C SER A 574 -2.44 -7.87 -22.69
N LEU A 575 -1.16 -8.02 -22.35
CA LEU A 575 -0.18 -8.70 -23.20
C LEU A 575 -0.26 -10.23 -23.10
N GLY A 576 -0.66 -10.76 -21.93
CA GLY A 576 -0.76 -12.20 -21.66
C GLY A 576 -1.98 -12.90 -22.26
N HIS A 577 -2.90 -12.16 -22.91
CA HIS A 577 -4.06 -12.69 -23.64
C HIS A 577 -3.79 -12.93 -25.14
N HIS A 578 -2.52 -12.90 -25.57
CA HIS A 578 -2.11 -13.22 -26.94
C HIS A 578 -1.29 -14.51 -27.02
#